data_AF-A0A7Y3UPX0-F1
#
_entry.id   AF-A0A7Y3UPX0-F1
#
_cell.length_a   1.000
_cell.length_b   1.000
_cell.length_c   1.000
_cell.angle_alpha   90.00
_cell.angle_beta   90.00
_cell.angle_gamma   90.00
#
_symmetry.space_group_name_H-M   'P 1'
#
loop_
_entity.id
_entity.type
_entity.pdbx_description
1 polymer ?
#
loop_
_entity_poly.entity_id
_entity_poly.type
_entity_poly.pdbx_seq_one_letter_code
_entity_poly.pdbx_strand_id
1 'polypeptide(L)'
;MSSMQLDCGACKTKSSMEATKISRFNIILRIIGFIIVIPSLLGVLFSIIMLFTTGQATSEVMSTAQSDAETAGAAIEATMGFGISIFIGASTLVGGTIGYLLLMKRKVYKCLKCGYILDRA
;
A
#
# COMPACT_ATOMS: atom_id res chain seq x y z
N MET A 1 19.40 -19.28 15.65
CA MET A 1 19.44 -17.80 15.77
C MET A 1 19.41 -17.47 17.25
N SER A 2 20.58 -17.24 17.85
CA SER A 2 20.67 -16.86 19.27
C SER A 2 20.14 -15.44 19.43
N SER A 3 19.03 -15.28 20.16
CA SER A 3 18.48 -13.97 20.49
C SER A 3 19.47 -13.26 21.41
N MET A 4 20.09 -12.18 20.91
CA MET A 4 20.91 -11.30 21.72
C MET A 4 19.97 -10.60 22.72
N GLN A 5 19.89 -11.14 23.94
CA GLN A 5 19.02 -10.59 24.98
C GLN A 5 19.75 -9.45 25.69
N LEU A 6 19.19 -8.26 25.59
CA LEU A 6 19.73 -7.04 26.19
C LEU A 6 19.27 -6.90 27.65
N ASP A 7 20.17 -6.42 28.51
CA ASP A 7 19.84 -6.09 29.89
C ASP A 7 19.02 -4.80 29.95
N CYS A 8 17.99 -4.76 30.80
CA CYS A 8 17.18 -3.56 30.94
C CYS A 8 17.85 -2.55 31.88
N GLY A 9 18.20 -1.37 31.36
CA GLY A 9 18.83 -0.30 32.15
C GLY A 9 17.96 0.28 33.27
N ALA A 10 16.62 0.22 33.14
CA ALA A 10 15.70 0.77 34.13
C ALA A 10 15.53 -0.14 35.36
N CYS A 11 15.30 -1.44 35.16
CA CYS A 11 15.09 -2.39 36.25
C CYS A 11 16.32 -3.27 36.58
N LYS A 12 17.46 -3.03 35.90
CA LYS A 12 18.73 -3.79 36.02
C LYS A 12 18.56 -5.31 35.92
N THR A 13 17.46 -5.76 35.33
CA THR A 13 17.15 -7.18 35.22
C THR A 13 17.77 -7.70 33.94
N LYS A 14 18.67 -8.67 34.09
CA LYS A 14 19.25 -9.41 32.97
C LYS A 14 18.16 -10.09 32.16
N SER A 15 18.35 -10.31 30.86
CA SER A 15 17.40 -11.21 30.19
C SER A 15 16.10 -10.62 29.67
N SER A 16 15.78 -9.36 30.01
CA SER A 16 14.37 -8.99 30.16
C SER A 16 13.75 -8.20 29.01
N MET A 17 14.54 -7.85 27.98
CA MET A 17 14.04 -7.12 26.81
C MET A 17 13.64 -8.07 25.67
N GLU A 18 12.40 -7.95 25.23
CA GLU A 18 11.86 -8.68 24.09
C GLU A 18 11.52 -7.72 22.93
N ALA A 19 11.84 -8.13 21.71
CA ALA A 19 11.51 -7.37 20.51
C ALA A 19 10.00 -7.45 20.24
N THR A 20 9.28 -6.38 20.54
CA THR A 20 7.83 -6.29 20.31
C THR A 20 7.53 -5.32 19.16
N LYS A 21 6.43 -5.57 18.44
CA LYS A 21 5.95 -4.69 17.37
C LYS A 21 4.82 -3.83 17.92
N ILE A 22 5.08 -2.54 18.10
CA ILE A 22 4.08 -1.58 18.58
C ILE A 22 3.62 -0.71 17.40
N SER A 23 2.33 -0.39 17.37
CA SER A 23 1.78 0.59 16.42
C SER A 23 2.32 1.98 16.77
N ARG A 24 2.84 2.72 15.77
CA ARG A 24 3.26 4.11 15.99
C ARG A 24 2.07 5.05 16.23
N PHE A 25 0.93 4.73 15.64
CA PHE A 25 -0.26 5.57 15.62
C PHE A 25 -1.41 4.96 16.41
N ASN A 26 -2.28 5.84 16.91
CA ASN A 26 -3.52 5.49 17.58
C ASN A 26 -4.44 4.67 16.64
N ILE A 27 -5.29 3.82 17.22
CA ILE A 27 -6.23 2.95 16.51
C ILE A 27 -7.08 3.74 15.51
N ILE A 28 -7.51 4.96 15.85
CA ILE A 28 -8.32 5.82 14.97
C ILE A 28 -7.59 6.11 13.65
N LEU A 29 -6.32 6.53 13.72
CA LEU A 29 -5.50 6.80 12.53
C LEU A 29 -5.28 5.54 11.69
N ARG A 30 -5.24 4.38 12.35
CA ARG A 30 -5.13 3.08 11.68
C ARG A 30 -6.37 2.76 10.86
N ILE A 31 -7.56 3.05 11.38
CA ILE A 31 -8.84 2.87 10.67
C ILE A 31 -8.87 3.79 9.44
N ILE A 32 -8.47 5.05 9.57
CA ILE A 32 -8.36 5.99 8.45
C ILE A 32 -7.38 5.44 7.39
N GLY A 33 -6.24 4.92 7.83
CA GLY A 33 -5.28 4.25 6.94
C GLY A 33 -5.91 3.11 6.15
N PHE A 34 -6.70 2.25 6.80
CA PHE A 34 -7.43 1.17 6.10
C PHE A 34 -8.47 1.69 5.11
N ILE A 35 -9.24 2.72 5.47
CA ILE A 35 -10.24 3.34 4.59
C ILE A 35 -9.59 3.87 3.30
N ILE A 36 -8.34 4.33 3.36
CA ILE A 36 -7.62 4.84 2.18
C ILE A 36 -6.95 3.70 1.40
N VAL A 37 -6.35 2.73 2.08
CA VAL A 37 -5.58 1.65 1.44
C VAL A 37 -6.48 0.66 0.70
N ILE A 38 -7.64 0.30 1.27
CA ILE A 38 -8.56 -0.68 0.65
C ILE A 38 -9.01 -0.23 -0.76
N PRO A 39 -9.61 0.96 -0.95
CA PRO A 39 -10.01 1.42 -2.29
C PRO A 39 -8.81 1.63 -3.21
N SER A 40 -7.65 2.02 -2.66
CA SER A 40 -6.42 2.14 -3.47
C SER A 40 -5.96 0.79 -4.02
N LEU A 41 -6.00 -0.26 -3.20
CA LEU A 41 -5.64 -1.62 -3.60
C LEU A 41 -6.61 -2.16 -4.66
N LEU A 42 -7.91 -1.90 -4.47
CA LEU A 42 -8.94 -2.26 -5.45
C LEU A 42 -8.76 -1.50 -6.78
N GLY A 43 -8.48 -0.20 -6.73
CA GLY A 43 -8.24 0.61 -7.92
C GLY A 43 -7.03 0.15 -8.73
N VAL A 44 -5.93 -0.20 -8.06
CA VAL A 44 -4.74 -0.76 -8.72
C VAL A 44 -5.05 -2.12 -9.33
N LEU A 45 -5.73 -3.02 -8.61
CA LEU A 45 -6.16 -4.32 -9.16
C LEU A 45 -7.04 -4.15 -10.40
N PHE A 46 -8.02 -3.24 -10.34
CA PHE A 46 -8.90 -2.95 -11.47
C PHE A 46 -8.15 -2.36 -12.65
N SER A 47 -7.21 -1.45 -12.40
CA SER A 47 -6.35 -0.85 -13.44
C SER A 47 -5.48 -1.88 -14.12
N ILE A 48 -4.90 -2.83 -13.36
CA ILE A 48 -4.10 -3.92 -13.92
C ILE A 48 -4.98 -4.81 -14.81
N ILE A 49 -6.14 -5.23 -14.32
CA ILE A 49 -7.07 -6.08 -15.08
C ILE A 49 -7.46 -5.39 -16.39
N MET A 50 -7.89 -4.13 -16.32
CA MET A 50 -8.23 -3.33 -17.50
C MET A 50 -7.04 -3.22 -18.48
N LEU A 51 -5.83 -2.98 -17.99
CA LEU A 51 -4.65 -2.85 -18.86
C LEU A 51 -4.35 -4.16 -19.59
N PHE A 52 -4.51 -5.32 -18.94
CA PHE A 52 -4.35 -6.62 -19.59
C PHE A 52 -5.47 -6.93 -20.58
N THR A 53 -6.74 -6.62 -20.26
CA THR A 53 -7.87 -6.87 -21.17
C THR A 53 -7.84 -5.93 -22.37
N THR A 54 -7.59 -4.65 -22.15
CA THR A 54 -7.49 -3.67 -23.24
C THR A 54 -6.25 -3.95 -24.06
N GLY A 55 -5.09 -4.24 -23.46
CA GLY A 55 -3.85 -4.54 -24.19
C GLY A 55 -3.97 -5.71 -25.16
N GLN A 56 -4.76 -6.73 -24.85
CA GLN A 56 -5.07 -7.83 -25.78
C GLN A 56 -6.08 -7.39 -26.86
N ALA A 57 -7.13 -6.64 -26.47
CA ALA A 57 -8.14 -6.16 -27.40
C ALA A 57 -7.62 -5.13 -28.42
N THR A 58 -6.66 -4.26 -28.05
CA THR A 58 -6.10 -3.28 -29.01
C THR A 58 -5.34 -3.95 -30.14
N SER A 59 -4.68 -5.09 -29.88
CA SER A 59 -3.98 -5.87 -30.92
C SER A 59 -4.95 -6.44 -31.97
N GLU A 60 -6.17 -6.76 -31.59
CA GLU A 60 -7.18 -7.33 -32.48
C GLU A 60 -7.96 -6.23 -33.20
N VAL A 61 -8.41 -5.19 -32.49
CA VAL A 61 -9.24 -4.11 -33.07
C VAL A 61 -8.47 -3.25 -34.08
N MET A 62 -7.15 -3.09 -33.92
CA MET A 62 -6.32 -2.39 -34.91
C MET A 62 -6.27 -3.11 -36.28
N SER A 63 -6.63 -4.40 -36.31
CA SER A 63 -6.70 -5.20 -37.54
C SER A 63 -8.09 -5.23 -38.20
N THR A 64 -9.13 -4.74 -37.53
CA THR A 64 -10.55 -4.86 -37.98
C THR A 64 -11.29 -3.53 -38.11
N ALA A 65 -10.70 -2.40 -37.70
CA ALA A 65 -11.32 -1.08 -37.85
C ALA A 65 -11.33 -0.63 -39.33
N GLN A 66 -12.39 -1.00 -40.05
CA GLN A 66 -12.59 -0.69 -41.48
C GLN A 66 -13.45 0.58 -41.70
N SER A 67 -13.87 1.26 -40.62
CA SER A 67 -14.77 2.42 -40.62
C SER A 67 -14.23 3.59 -39.77
N ASP A 68 -14.20 4.80 -40.35
CA ASP A 68 -13.73 6.03 -39.69
C ASP A 68 -14.56 6.39 -38.44
N ALA A 69 -15.84 6.00 -38.39
CA ALA A 69 -16.72 6.27 -37.25
C ALA A 69 -16.44 5.33 -36.05
N GLU A 70 -16.14 4.06 -36.32
CA GLU A 70 -15.74 3.09 -35.27
C GLU A 70 -14.34 3.40 -34.73
N THR A 71 -13.45 3.87 -35.61
CA THR A 71 -12.10 4.30 -35.23
C THR A 71 -12.13 5.56 -34.35
N ALA A 72 -13.01 6.53 -34.67
CA ALA A 72 -13.21 7.72 -33.84
C ALA A 72 -13.85 7.39 -32.48
N GLY A 73 -14.85 6.51 -32.44
CA GLY A 73 -15.47 6.03 -31.19
C GLY A 73 -14.46 5.33 -30.28
N ALA A 74 -13.69 4.39 -30.84
CA ALA A 74 -12.64 3.68 -30.11
C ALA A 74 -11.50 4.61 -29.65
N ALA A 75 -11.15 5.63 -30.43
CA ALA A 75 -10.13 6.60 -30.06
C ALA A 75 -10.55 7.50 -28.89
N ILE A 76 -11.83 7.91 -28.82
CA ILE A 76 -12.38 8.70 -27.71
C ILE A 76 -12.49 7.84 -26.46
N GLU A 77 -12.96 6.61 -26.58
CA GLU A 77 -13.06 5.66 -25.46
C GLU A 77 -11.69 5.30 -24.91
N ALA A 78 -10.68 5.13 -25.78
CA ALA A 78 -9.30 4.92 -25.39
C ALA A 78 -8.69 6.16 -24.72
N THR A 79 -8.88 7.37 -25.25
CA THR A 79 -8.29 8.58 -24.63
C THR A 79 -8.94 8.94 -23.30
N MET A 80 -10.26 8.78 -23.15
CA MET A 80 -10.93 8.99 -21.87
C MET A 80 -10.63 7.85 -20.88
N GLY A 81 -10.57 6.60 -21.32
CA GLY A 81 -10.25 5.44 -20.51
C GLY A 81 -8.79 5.42 -20.00
N PHE A 82 -7.83 5.78 -20.86
CA PHE A 82 -6.41 5.90 -20.46
C PHE A 82 -6.14 7.14 -19.60
N GLY A 83 -6.80 8.27 -19.87
CA GLY A 83 -6.63 9.48 -19.06
C GLY A 83 -7.09 9.25 -17.61
N ILE A 84 -8.27 8.67 -17.43
CA ILE A 84 -8.84 8.42 -16.10
C ILE A 84 -8.03 7.36 -15.35
N SER A 85 -7.52 6.32 -16.02
CA SER A 85 -6.71 5.28 -15.38
C SER A 85 -5.37 5.78 -14.87
N ILE A 86 -4.72 6.71 -15.57
CA ILE A 86 -3.46 7.35 -15.12
C ILE A 86 -3.71 8.25 -13.90
N PHE A 87 -4.79 9.03 -13.90
CA PHE A 87 -5.14 9.89 -12.76
C PHE A 87 -5.53 9.08 -11.51
N ILE A 88 -6.31 8.00 -11.69
CA ILE A 88 -6.64 7.07 -10.60
C ILE A 88 -5.39 6.33 -10.12
N GLY A 89 -4.52 5.87 -11.03
CA GLY A 89 -3.25 5.24 -10.69
C GLY A 89 -2.31 6.15 -9.89
N ALA A 90 -2.17 7.42 -10.29
CA ALA A 90 -1.31 8.37 -9.58
C ALA A 90 -1.87 8.76 -8.20
N SER A 91 -3.18 8.97 -8.09
CA SER A 91 -3.83 9.34 -6.82
C SER A 91 -3.83 8.19 -5.81
N THR A 92 -4.04 6.95 -6.27
CA THR A 92 -3.92 5.74 -5.43
C THR A 92 -2.50 5.49 -4.95
N LEU A 93 -1.48 5.93 -5.69
CA LEU A 93 -0.08 5.84 -5.26
C LEU A 93 0.21 6.78 -4.08
N VAL A 94 -0.28 8.01 -4.13
CA VAL A 94 -0.14 8.98 -3.03
C VAL A 94 -0.98 8.56 -1.82
N GLY A 95 -2.25 8.19 -2.01
CA GLY A 95 -3.11 7.72 -0.92
C GLY A 95 -2.60 6.41 -0.30
N GLY A 96 -2.16 5.48 -1.14
CA GLY A 96 -1.62 4.18 -0.72
C GLY A 96 -0.32 4.31 0.07
N THR A 97 0.60 5.19 -0.33
CA THR A 97 1.85 5.43 0.41
C THR A 97 1.58 6.05 1.79
N ILE A 98 0.70 7.04 1.89
CA ILE A 98 0.31 7.65 3.17
C ILE A 98 -0.40 6.62 4.06
N GLY A 99 -1.36 5.88 3.52
CA GLY A 99 -2.08 4.86 4.26
C GLY A 99 -1.17 3.71 4.71
N TYR A 100 -0.20 3.31 3.88
CA TYR A 100 0.81 2.31 4.24
C TYR A 100 1.71 2.78 5.39
N LEU A 101 2.16 4.03 5.36
CA LEU A 101 2.97 4.62 6.45
C LEU A 101 2.22 4.62 7.79
N LEU A 102 0.90 4.87 7.76
CA LEU A 102 0.05 4.82 8.96
C LEU A 102 -0.14 3.39 9.51
N LEU A 103 -0.07 2.38 8.65
CA LEU A 103 -0.20 0.97 9.03
C LEU A 103 1.12 0.34 9.50
N MET A 104 2.26 0.99 9.26
CA MET A 104 3.58 0.46 9.54
C MET A 104 3.81 0.32 11.06
N LYS A 105 4.22 -0.88 11.49
CA LYS A 105 4.57 -1.15 12.90
C LYS A 105 6.06 -0.91 13.14
N ARG A 106 6.40 -0.22 14.23
CA ARG A 106 7.79 -0.09 14.67
C ARG A 106 8.16 -1.30 15.52
N LYS A 107 9.36 -1.84 15.29
CA LYS A 107 9.97 -2.82 16.22
C LYS A 107 10.62 -2.02 17.34
N VAL A 108 10.22 -2.28 18.57
CA VAL A 108 10.82 -1.67 19.76
C VAL A 108 11.12 -2.76 20.77
N TYR A 109 12.10 -2.54 21.63
CA TYR A 109 12.42 -3.49 22.70
C TYR A 109 11.63 -3.07 23.94
N LYS A 110 10.79 -3.97 24.46
CA LYS A 110 10.03 -3.73 25.68
C LYS A 110 10.51 -4.66 26.78
N CYS A 111 10.72 -4.12 27.97
CA CYS A 111 11.03 -4.94 29.14
C CYS A 111 9.77 -5.63 29.66
N LEU A 112 9.84 -6.95 29.87
CA LEU A 112 8.72 -7.76 30.37
C LEU A 112 8.37 -7.48 31.84
N LYS A 113 9.32 -6.97 32.63
CA LYS A 113 9.10 -6.66 34.06
C LYS A 113 8.57 -5.25 34.31
N CYS A 114 9.27 -4.24 33.80
CA CYS A 114 8.96 -2.83 34.11
C CYS A 114 8.20 -2.08 33.01
N GLY A 115 8.03 -2.70 31.83
CA GLY A 115 7.36 -2.05 30.70
C GLY A 115 8.16 -0.96 30.00
N TYR A 116 9.41 -0.71 30.41
CA TYR A 116 10.30 0.26 29.77
C TYR A 116 10.49 -0.07 28.28
N ILE A 117 10.34 0.96 27.43
CA ILE A 117 10.44 0.85 25.98
C ILE A 117 11.74 1.51 25.54
N LEU A 118 12.64 0.73 24.93
CA LEU A 118 13.83 1.22 24.28
C LEU A 118 13.56 1.31 22.78
N ASP A 119 13.56 2.53 22.26
CA ASP A 119 13.43 2.78 20.83
C ASP A 119 14.82 2.70 20.18
N ARG A 120 15.00 1.77 19.24
CA ARG A 120 16.22 1.73 18.43
C ARG A 120 15.94 2.65 17.24
N ALA A 121 16.54 3.85 17.29
CA ALA A 121 16.48 4.83 16.21
C ALA A 121 16.97 4.20 14.89
#